data_AF-A0A1Y1QHN6-F1
#
_entry.id   AF-A0A1Y1QHN6-F1
#
_cell.length_a   1.000
_cell.length_b   1.000
_cell.length_c   1.000
_cell.angle_alpha   90.00
_cell.angle_beta   90.00
_cell.angle_gamma   90.00
#
_symmetry.space_group_name_H-M   'P 1'
#
loop_
_entity.id
_entity.type
_entity.pdbx_description
1 polymer ?
#
loop_
_entity_poly.entity_id
_entity_poly.type
_entity_poly.pdbx_seq_one_letter_code
_entity_poly.pdbx_strand_id
1 'polypeptide(L)'
;MKIMQQDETVVGILDEDVRFSLEELCRSCFLPAEQLLEMVDEGIIEPIDYQQTTTSWQFAGNSLVRVRTVIRLQRDLGVNLAGAALAVELLDEIKALRNSPHTDRASISDVHETTSRRGRMQYAPTEDGLRRGVLHTPSSHDH
;
A
#
# COMPACT_ATOMS: atom_id res chain seq x y z
N MET A 1 -24.41 19.63 -12.32
CA MET A 1 -23.83 19.38 -13.66
C MET A 1 -22.33 19.14 -13.47
N LYS A 2 -21.92 17.90 -13.20
CA LYS A 2 -20.52 17.57 -12.92
C LYS A 2 -19.89 17.14 -14.24
N ILE A 3 -19.10 18.06 -14.76
CA ILE A 3 -18.20 17.94 -15.91
C ILE A 3 -17.28 16.73 -15.67
N MET A 4 -17.50 15.64 -16.42
CA MET A 4 -16.52 14.58 -16.63
C MET A 4 -16.02 14.72 -18.08
N GLN A 5 -15.30 15.79 -18.35
CA GLN A 5 -14.31 15.79 -19.40
C GLN A 5 -12.96 15.65 -18.72
N GLN A 6 -12.32 14.51 -18.91
CA GLN A 6 -10.86 14.42 -18.96
C GLN A 6 -10.48 13.07 -19.53
N ASP A 7 -10.13 13.12 -20.81
CA ASP A 7 -9.30 12.16 -21.50
C ASP A 7 -7.89 12.30 -20.92
N GLU A 8 -7.65 11.66 -19.78
CA GLU A 8 -6.32 11.56 -19.20
C GLU A 8 -6.28 10.25 -18.41
N THR A 9 -5.29 9.43 -18.73
CA THR A 9 -4.94 8.20 -18.01
C THR A 9 -4.36 8.56 -16.65
N VAL A 10 -5.15 9.22 -15.82
CA VAL A 10 -4.85 9.35 -14.40
C VAL A 10 -5.44 8.10 -13.76
N VAL A 11 -4.57 7.26 -13.20
CA VAL A 11 -4.93 6.38 -12.09
C VAL A 11 -5.25 7.32 -10.92
N GLY A 12 -6.36 8.04 -11.05
CA GLY A 12 -6.90 8.91 -10.03
C GLY A 12 -7.45 7.99 -8.98
N ILE A 13 -7.07 8.22 -7.74
CA ILE A 13 -7.69 7.60 -6.58
C ILE A 13 -9.18 7.92 -6.71
N LEU A 14 -9.98 6.97 -7.21
CA LEU A 14 -11.42 7.09 -7.13
C LEU A 14 -11.72 6.97 -5.64
N ASP A 15 -12.28 8.05 -5.11
CA ASP A 15 -12.71 8.13 -3.72
C ASP A 15 -13.59 6.91 -3.39
N GLU A 16 -13.35 6.30 -2.23
CA GLU A 16 -13.99 5.03 -1.83
C GLU A 16 -15.50 5.16 -1.73
N ASP A 17 -16.01 6.39 -1.62
CA ASP A 17 -17.43 6.74 -1.56
C ASP A 17 -18.09 6.91 -2.94
N VAL A 18 -17.32 6.87 -4.03
CA VAL A 18 -17.93 6.97 -5.37
C VAL A 18 -18.72 5.70 -5.66
N ARG A 19 -19.97 5.91 -6.05
CA ARG A 19 -20.91 4.88 -6.48
C ARG A 19 -21.33 5.20 -7.91
N PHE A 20 -21.43 4.17 -8.74
CA PHE A 20 -21.93 4.26 -10.09
C PHE A 20 -23.14 3.36 -10.27
N SER A 21 -24.18 3.83 -10.96
CA SER A 21 -25.21 2.95 -11.50
C SER A 21 -24.71 2.22 -12.75
N LEU A 22 -25.41 1.16 -13.17
CA LEU A 22 -25.13 0.49 -14.43
C LEU A 22 -25.15 1.48 -15.62
N GLU A 23 -26.12 2.40 -15.63
CA GLU A 23 -26.24 3.42 -16.68
C GLU A 23 -25.07 4.42 -16.68
N GLU A 24 -24.57 4.78 -15.50
CA GLU A 24 -23.39 5.65 -15.38
C GLU A 24 -22.12 4.96 -15.87
N LEU A 25 -21.95 3.66 -15.60
CA LEU A 25 -20.85 2.88 -16.17
C LEU A 25 -20.96 2.77 -17.69
N CYS A 26 -22.15 2.48 -18.23
CA CYS A 26 -22.39 2.44 -19.68
C CYS A 26 -21.96 3.75 -20.34
N ARG A 27 -22.39 4.89 -19.76
CA ARG A 27 -22.04 6.22 -20.28
C ARG A 27 -20.55 6.56 -20.13
N SER A 28 -19.93 6.17 -19.01
CA SER A 28 -18.52 6.48 -18.72
C SER A 28 -17.53 5.66 -19.53
N CYS A 29 -17.93 4.45 -19.95
CA CYS A 29 -17.12 3.53 -20.73
C CYS A 29 -17.54 3.46 -22.20
N PHE A 30 -18.63 4.14 -22.59
CA PHE A 30 -19.26 4.04 -23.91
C PHE A 30 -19.57 2.59 -24.31
N LEU A 31 -20.01 1.78 -23.34
CA LEU A 31 -20.36 0.37 -23.54
C LEU A 31 -21.88 0.15 -23.45
N PRO A 32 -22.43 -0.81 -24.22
CA PRO A 32 -23.80 -1.25 -24.03
C PRO A 32 -23.95 -2.00 -22.70
N ALA A 33 -25.16 -1.98 -22.15
CA ALA A 33 -25.47 -2.67 -20.90
C ALA A 33 -25.16 -4.17 -20.96
N GLU A 34 -25.41 -4.82 -22.10
CA GLU A 34 -25.10 -6.24 -22.32
C GLU A 34 -23.65 -6.58 -22.03
N GLN A 35 -22.68 -5.78 -22.51
CA GLN A 35 -21.27 -6.02 -22.22
C GLN A 35 -20.92 -5.82 -20.75
N LEU A 36 -21.57 -4.88 -20.06
CA LEU A 36 -21.36 -4.74 -18.61
C LEU A 36 -21.98 -5.90 -17.84
N LEU A 37 -23.10 -6.45 -18.29
CA LEU A 37 -23.69 -7.64 -17.68
C LEU A 37 -22.79 -8.86 -17.86
N GLU A 38 -22.21 -9.07 -19.04
CA GLU A 38 -21.20 -10.12 -19.25
C GLU A 38 -20.00 -9.93 -18.30
N MET A 39 -19.57 -8.68 -18.06
CA MET A 39 -18.51 -8.38 -17.08
C MET A 39 -18.92 -8.68 -15.63
N VAL A 40 -20.21 -8.57 -15.29
CA VAL A 40 -20.72 -8.99 -13.98
C VAL A 40 -20.72 -10.52 -13.87
N ASP A 41 -21.16 -11.20 -14.92
CA ASP A 41 -21.20 -12.67 -14.95
C ASP A 41 -19.80 -13.30 -14.84
N GLU A 42 -18.78 -12.64 -15.42
CA GLU A 42 -17.37 -13.03 -15.33
C GLU A 42 -16.67 -12.53 -14.04
N GLY A 43 -17.37 -11.83 -13.15
CA GLY A 43 -16.81 -11.33 -11.88
C GLY A 43 -15.79 -10.19 -12.03
N ILE A 44 -15.74 -9.54 -13.19
CA ILE A 44 -14.87 -8.38 -13.45
C ILE A 44 -15.35 -7.17 -12.67
N ILE A 45 -16.67 -6.98 -12.60
CA ILE A 45 -17.29 -5.95 -11.78
C ILE A 45 -18.42 -6.58 -10.98
N GLU A 46 -18.62 -6.09 -9.78
CA GLU A 46 -19.62 -6.65 -8.87
C GLU A 46 -20.52 -5.53 -8.36
N PRO A 47 -21.85 -5.69 -8.44
CA PRO A 47 -22.75 -4.81 -7.73
C PRO A 47 -22.52 -4.96 -6.22
N ILE A 48 -22.68 -3.86 -5.49
CA ILE A 48 -22.56 -3.83 -4.02
C ILE A 48 -23.61 -4.71 -3.36
N ASP A 49 -24.76 -4.89 -4.01
CA ASP A 49 -25.86 -5.72 -3.53
C ASP A 49 -26.52 -6.45 -4.71
N TYR A 50 -26.27 -7.75 -4.80
CA TYR A 50 -26.85 -8.64 -5.81
C TYR A 50 -28.35 -8.91 -5.61
N GLN A 51 -28.93 -8.61 -4.44
CA GLN A 51 -30.38 -8.80 -4.20
C GLN A 51 -31.22 -7.73 -4.88
N GLN A 52 -30.61 -6.61 -5.26
CA GLN A 52 -31.27 -5.53 -5.97
C GLN A 52 -31.47 -5.87 -7.44
N THR A 53 -32.46 -5.22 -8.05
CA THR A 53 -32.68 -5.33 -9.49
C THR A 53 -31.50 -4.75 -10.27
N THR A 54 -31.23 -5.26 -11.47
CA THR A 54 -30.15 -4.78 -12.34
C THR A 54 -30.20 -3.27 -12.59
N THR A 55 -31.40 -2.67 -12.66
CA THR A 55 -31.60 -1.23 -12.82
C THR A 55 -31.19 -0.42 -11.59
N SER A 56 -31.22 -1.03 -10.41
CA SER A 56 -30.86 -0.42 -9.13
C SER A 56 -29.45 -0.79 -8.65
N TRP A 57 -28.71 -1.61 -9.41
CA TRP A 57 -27.34 -1.96 -9.05
C TRP A 57 -26.46 -0.73 -8.91
N GLN A 58 -25.66 -0.75 -7.85
CA GLN A 58 -24.64 0.23 -7.57
C GLN A 58 -23.29 -0.47 -7.56
N PHE A 59 -22.31 0.18 -8.14
CA PHE A 59 -20.95 -0.31 -8.29
C PHE A 59 -20.00 0.65 -7.59
N ALA A 60 -18.96 0.12 -6.97
CA ALA A 60 -17.91 0.95 -6.39
C ALA A 60 -17.04 1.60 -7.48
N GLY A 61 -16.30 2.66 -7.11
CA GLY A 61 -15.45 3.38 -8.06
C GLY A 61 -14.42 2.51 -8.77
N ASN A 62 -13.88 1.49 -8.09
CA ASN A 62 -12.95 0.54 -8.68
C ASN A 62 -13.52 -0.21 -9.90
N SER A 63 -14.85 -0.39 -9.99
CA SER A 63 -15.50 -1.04 -11.13
C SER A 63 -15.23 -0.30 -12.44
N LEU A 64 -15.22 1.04 -12.43
CA LEU A 64 -14.88 1.84 -13.62
C LEU A 64 -13.44 1.56 -14.09
N VAL A 65 -12.50 1.44 -13.15
CA VAL A 65 -11.09 1.14 -13.45
C VAL A 65 -10.96 -0.28 -13.99
N ARG A 66 -11.67 -1.26 -13.42
CA ARG A 66 -11.67 -2.65 -13.88
C ARG A 66 -12.23 -2.77 -15.31
N VAL A 67 -13.37 -2.14 -15.61
CA VAL A 67 -13.96 -2.12 -16.96
C VAL A 67 -12.98 -1.56 -17.98
N ARG A 68 -12.38 -0.38 -17.71
CA ARG A 68 -11.39 0.23 -18.63
C ARG A 68 -10.17 -0.66 -18.83
N THR A 69 -9.72 -1.35 -17.79
CA THR A 69 -8.59 -2.27 -17.86
C THR A 69 -8.93 -3.45 -18.77
N VAL A 70 -10.11 -4.05 -18.63
CA VAL A 70 -10.57 -5.15 -19.49
C VAL A 70 -10.66 -4.71 -20.95
N ILE A 71 -11.29 -3.57 -21.25
CA ILE A 71 -11.38 -3.05 -22.63
C ILE A 71 -9.99 -2.90 -23.25
N ARG A 72 -9.04 -2.36 -22.48
CA ARG A 72 -7.65 -2.20 -22.95
C ARG A 72 -6.97 -3.54 -23.17
N LEU A 73 -7.14 -4.51 -22.28
CA LEU A 73 -6.58 -5.85 -22.47
C LEU A 73 -7.14 -6.52 -23.72
N GLN A 74 -8.44 -6.46 -23.94
CA GLN A 74 -9.08 -7.02 -25.14
C GLN A 74 -8.58 -6.34 -26.42
N ARG A 75 -8.43 -5.00 -26.40
CA ARG A 75 -7.93 -4.23 -27.56
C ARG A 75 -6.44 -4.48 -27.82
N ASP A 76 -5.61 -4.38 -26.79
CA ASP A 76 -4.16 -4.33 -26.91
C ASP A 76 -3.55 -5.73 -27.05
N LEU A 77 -4.19 -6.75 -26.47
CA LEU A 77 -3.70 -8.15 -26.47
C LEU A 77 -4.59 -9.11 -27.26
N GLY A 78 -5.79 -8.69 -27.69
CA GLY A 78 -6.72 -9.57 -28.43
C GLY A 78 -7.29 -10.71 -27.60
N VAL A 79 -7.27 -10.61 -26.27
CA VAL A 79 -7.82 -11.63 -25.37
C VAL A 79 -9.35 -11.58 -25.32
N ASN A 80 -9.98 -12.71 -25.04
CA ASN A 80 -11.42 -12.76 -24.76
C ASN A 80 -11.74 -12.18 -23.37
N LEU A 81 -13.02 -12.06 -23.04
CA LEU A 81 -13.47 -11.47 -21.77
C LEU A 81 -12.95 -12.24 -20.54
N ALA A 82 -13.11 -13.57 -20.52
CA ALA A 82 -12.58 -14.43 -19.46
C ALA A 82 -11.05 -14.30 -19.29
N GLY A 83 -10.30 -14.22 -20.39
CA GLY A 83 -8.86 -14.02 -20.37
C GLY A 83 -8.47 -12.64 -19.82
N ALA A 84 -9.24 -11.61 -20.14
CA ALA A 84 -9.07 -10.29 -19.54
C ALA A 84 -9.43 -10.28 -18.05
N ALA A 85 -10.47 -11.00 -17.62
CA ALA A 85 -10.85 -11.14 -16.21
C ALA A 85 -9.70 -11.74 -15.38
N LEU A 86 -9.14 -12.86 -15.85
CA LEU A 86 -8.00 -13.51 -15.22
C LEU A 86 -6.77 -12.57 -15.17
N ALA A 87 -6.50 -11.84 -16.25
CA ALA A 87 -5.39 -10.88 -16.26
C ALA A 87 -5.60 -9.75 -15.24
N VAL A 88 -6.83 -9.25 -15.06
CA VAL A 88 -7.15 -8.26 -14.04
C VAL A 88 -6.92 -8.82 -12.63
N GLU A 89 -7.36 -10.04 -12.35
CA GLU A 89 -7.08 -10.73 -11.07
C GLU A 89 -5.57 -10.84 -10.80
N LEU A 90 -4.80 -11.32 -11.78
CA LEU A 90 -3.35 -11.45 -11.64
C LEU A 90 -2.66 -10.09 -11.41
N LEU A 91 -3.14 -9.03 -12.06
CA LEU A 91 -2.65 -7.67 -11.82
C LEU A 91 -2.94 -7.21 -10.40
N ASP A 92 -4.09 -7.57 -9.84
CA ASP A 92 -4.44 -7.25 -8.45
C ASP A 92 -3.61 -8.06 -7.46
N GLU A 93 -3.34 -9.33 -7.74
CA GLU A 93 -2.42 -10.16 -6.94
C GLU A 93 -0.99 -9.59 -6.94
N ILE A 94 -0.47 -9.19 -8.11
CA ILE A 94 0.84 -8.54 -8.21
C ILE A 94 0.90 -7.23 -7.41
N LYS A 95 -0.17 -6.42 -7.44
CA LYS A 95 -0.24 -5.20 -6.62
C LYS A 95 -0.22 -5.54 -5.13
N ALA A 96 -0.99 -6.54 -4.70
CA ALA A 96 -1.02 -6.98 -3.31
C ALA A 96 0.36 -7.48 -2.83
N LEU A 97 1.06 -8.28 -3.66
CA LEU A 97 2.40 -8.77 -3.37
C LEU A 97 3.44 -7.65 -3.28
N ARG A 98 3.36 -6.65 -4.16
CA ARG A 98 4.29 -5.50 -4.17
C ARG A 98 4.03 -4.51 -3.03
N ASN A 99 2.78 -4.41 -2.58
CA ASN A 99 2.39 -3.55 -1.47
C ASN A 99 2.58 -4.23 -0.09
N SER A 100 2.94 -5.52 -0.06
CA SER A 100 3.42 -6.16 1.15
C SER A 100 4.79 -5.55 1.50
N PRO A 101 4.95 -4.87 2.65
CA PRO A 101 6.24 -4.35 3.07
C PRO A 101 7.20 -5.54 3.12
N HIS A 102 8.19 -5.53 2.23
CA HIS A 102 9.19 -6.58 2.12
C HIS A 102 9.90 -6.71 3.47
N THR A 103 9.46 -7.66 4.30
CA THR A 103 10.10 -8.00 5.59
C THR A 103 11.30 -8.92 5.36
N ASP A 104 12.09 -8.63 4.33
CA ASP A 104 13.30 -9.39 4.03
C ASP A 104 14.35 -8.48 3.38
N ARG A 105 14.97 -7.63 4.22
CA ARG A 105 16.23 -6.91 3.92
C ARG A 105 16.94 -6.31 5.13
N ALA A 106 16.54 -6.63 6.36
CA ALA A 106 17.12 -6.06 7.59
C ALA A 106 18.15 -6.96 8.30
N SER A 107 18.59 -8.07 7.70
CA SER A 107 19.50 -9.02 8.36
C SER A 107 20.77 -9.32 7.57
N ILE A 108 21.35 -8.35 6.85
CA ILE A 108 22.76 -8.45 6.38
C ILE A 108 23.40 -7.06 6.40
N SER A 109 23.64 -6.49 7.59
CA SER A 109 24.63 -5.42 7.80
C SER A 109 24.85 -5.19 9.30
N ASP A 110 25.27 -6.21 10.05
CA ASP A 110 25.86 -6.02 11.38
C ASP A 110 27.01 -7.01 11.60
N VAL A 111 27.96 -7.03 10.65
CA VAL A 111 29.31 -7.55 10.92
C VAL A 111 30.32 -6.66 10.20
N HIS A 112 30.56 -5.46 10.72
CA HIS A 112 31.91 -4.92 10.72
C HIS A 112 32.10 -3.94 11.87
N GLU A 113 33.19 -4.17 12.60
CA GLU A 113 33.94 -3.18 13.38
C GLU A 113 33.26 -2.74 14.69
N THR A 114 33.69 -3.21 15.85
CA THR A 114 34.89 -2.68 16.51
C THR A 114 35.10 -3.47 17.81
N THR A 115 36.23 -4.18 17.97
CA THR A 115 36.99 -4.36 19.24
C THR A 115 38.22 -5.21 18.94
N SER A 116 39.15 -4.64 18.16
CA SER A 116 40.55 -5.08 18.14
C SER A 116 41.38 -4.00 18.84
N ARG A 117 41.41 -4.07 20.18
CA ARG A 117 42.46 -3.47 21.03
C ARG A 117 42.72 -4.37 22.23
N ARG A 118 43.26 -5.55 21.96
CA ARG A 118 44.10 -6.25 22.95
C ARG A 118 45.52 -5.69 22.83
N GLY A 119 46.06 -5.23 23.96
CA GLY A 119 47.48 -5.34 24.25
C GLY A 119 48.35 -4.12 23.94
N ARG A 120 48.42 -3.18 24.90
CA ARG A 120 49.73 -2.69 25.37
C ARG A 120 49.65 -2.23 26.81
N MET A 121 49.97 -3.19 27.68
CA MET A 121 50.49 -3.00 29.03
C MET A 121 51.85 -2.30 28.94
N GLN A 122 52.05 -1.15 29.57
CA GLN A 122 53.38 -0.65 29.97
C GLN A 122 53.32 0.11 31.31
N TYR A 123 53.71 -0.64 32.36
CA TYR A 123 54.45 -0.29 33.59
C TYR A 123 54.10 0.95 34.46
N ALA A 124 53.76 0.66 35.73
CA ALA A 124 53.90 1.49 36.96
C ALA A 124 55.36 1.39 37.50
N PRO A 125 55.77 1.94 38.68
CA PRO A 125 55.10 2.74 39.74
C PRO A 125 55.89 4.03 40.12
N THR A 126 55.50 4.85 41.10
CA THR A 126 56.01 4.82 42.50
C THR A 126 55.24 5.85 43.34
N GLU A 127 55.13 5.51 44.62
CA GLU A 127 54.36 6.12 45.69
C GLU A 127 54.75 7.56 46.06
N ASP A 128 53.86 8.14 46.88
CA ASP A 128 54.13 9.13 47.92
C ASP A 128 53.90 10.60 47.57
N GLY A 129 53.06 11.27 48.37
CA GLY A 129 52.86 12.72 48.25
C GLY A 129 51.50 13.30 48.65
N LEU A 130 51.19 13.23 49.94
CA LEU A 130 50.57 14.33 50.70
C LEU A 130 49.04 14.38 50.86
N ARG A 131 48.63 13.86 52.01
CA ARG A 131 47.43 14.18 52.80
C ARG A 131 47.31 15.69 53.11
N ARG A 132 46.10 16.25 52.99
CA ARG A 132 45.51 17.39 53.76
C ARG A 132 44.09 17.63 53.21
N GLY A 133 43.00 17.85 53.95
CA GLY A 133 42.63 17.92 55.36
C GLY A 133 41.09 18.10 55.39
N VAL A 134 40.35 17.37 56.23
CA VAL A 134 39.79 17.84 57.53
C VAL A 134 38.34 18.37 57.47
N LEU A 135 37.46 17.59 58.13
CA LEU A 135 36.24 17.88 58.92
C LEU A 135 34.90 18.36 58.31
N HIS A 136 33.87 17.50 58.51
CA HIS A 136 32.57 17.68 59.24
C HIS A 136 31.85 19.06 59.16
N THR A 137 30.53 19.17 58.99
CA THR A 137 29.41 18.51 59.70
C THR A 137 28.10 18.52 58.88
N PRO A 138 27.12 17.63 59.16
CA PRO A 138 25.76 17.73 58.64
C PRO A 138 24.95 18.77 59.43
N SER A 139 24.20 19.65 58.76
CA SER A 139 23.26 20.56 59.40
C SER A 139 21.84 20.03 59.25
N SER A 140 21.18 19.82 60.39
CA SER A 140 19.78 19.45 60.54
C SER A 140 19.18 20.44 61.54
N HIS A 141 18.26 21.30 61.11
CA HIS A 141 17.32 22.13 61.89
C HIS A 141 16.53 22.98 60.87
N ASP A 142 15.25 23.29 61.00
CA ASP A 142 14.16 22.93 61.90
C ASP A 142 12.90 23.64 61.33
N HIS A 143 11.73 23.26 61.84
CA HIS A 143 10.36 23.81 61.66
C HIS A 143 9.37 22.93 60.88
#